data_AF-A0A2N2I0Z8-F1
#
_entry.id   AF-A0A2N2I0Z8-F1
#
_cell.length_a   1.000
_cell.length_b   1.000
_cell.length_c   1.000
_cell.angle_alpha   90.00
_cell.angle_beta   90.00
_cell.angle_gamma   90.00
#
_symmetry.space_group_name_H-M   'P 1'
#
loop_
_entity.id
_entity.type
_entity.pdbx_description
1 polymer ?
#
loop_
_entity_poly.entity_id
_entity_poly.type
_entity_poly.pdbx_seq_one_letter_code
_entity_poly.pdbx_strand_id
1 'polypeptide(L)'
;FEQARKSLRFNVGAVEAYLDVTLREQPFGPAKRAMADRAFVEGASARRTTFYLQMQAELAGFAGEHEACLQALAKADQRGLLDIVWLDHCPLLQSVRGTQTFKTLRNSVYMRAEGVYEALWSA
;
A
#
# COMPACT_ATOMS: atom_id res chain seq x y z
N PHE A 1 -30.31 13.54 4.20
CA PHE A 1 -30.08 12.16 3.70
C PHE A 1 -29.31 12.11 2.38
N GLU A 2 -29.46 13.07 1.46
CA GLU A 2 -28.72 13.13 0.19
C GLU A 2 -27.20 13.40 0.34
N GLN A 3 -26.82 14.20 1.34
CA GLN A 3 -25.42 14.51 1.65
C GLN A 3 -24.63 13.30 2.15
N ALA A 4 -25.28 12.41 2.91
CA ALA A 4 -24.68 11.17 3.43
C ALA A 4 -24.43 10.15 2.31
N ARG A 5 -25.31 10.07 1.30
CA ARG A 5 -25.11 9.25 0.08
C ARG A 5 -23.94 9.73 -0.77
N LYS A 6 -23.61 11.04 -0.76
CA LYS A 6 -22.40 11.54 -1.43
C LYS A 6 -21.11 11.14 -0.70
N SER A 7 -21.16 10.97 0.63
CA SER A 7 -19.99 10.58 1.44
C SER A 7 -19.73 9.06 1.46
N LEU A 8 -20.73 8.26 1.09
CA LEU A 8 -20.68 6.78 1.01
C LEU A 8 -20.51 6.29 -0.43
N ARG A 9 -19.77 7.02 -1.26
CA ARG A 9 -19.19 6.37 -2.43
C ARG A 9 -18.14 5.41 -1.88
N PHE A 10 -18.50 4.12 -1.80
CA PHE A 10 -17.53 3.03 -1.88
C PHE A 10 -16.41 3.47 -2.82
N ASN A 11 -15.15 3.23 -2.48
CA ASN A 11 -14.06 3.76 -3.28
C ASN A 11 -13.94 3.00 -4.61
N VAL A 12 -14.89 3.24 -5.53
CA VAL A 12 -15.14 2.45 -6.72
C VAL A 12 -13.86 2.34 -7.53
N GLY A 13 -13.12 3.43 -7.73
CA GLY A 13 -11.90 3.33 -8.54
C GLY A 13 -10.74 2.57 -7.91
N ALA A 14 -10.71 2.33 -6.59
CA ALA A 14 -9.74 1.40 -6.02
C ALA A 14 -10.17 -0.05 -6.29
N VAL A 15 -11.47 -0.33 -6.16
CA VAL A 15 -12.05 -1.65 -6.49
C VAL A 15 -11.90 -1.95 -7.98
N GLU A 16 -12.26 -1.02 -8.86
CA GLU A 16 -12.10 -1.15 -10.31
C GLU A 16 -10.63 -1.37 -10.68
N ALA A 17 -9.69 -0.68 -10.05
CA ALA A 17 -8.26 -0.92 -10.28
C ALA A 17 -7.84 -2.36 -9.91
N TYR A 18 -8.40 -2.95 -8.86
CA TYR A 18 -8.20 -4.36 -8.56
C TYR A 18 -8.83 -5.27 -9.61
N LEU A 19 -10.09 -5.02 -9.98
CA LEU A 19 -10.80 -5.83 -10.98
C LEU A 19 -10.09 -5.78 -12.34
N ASP A 20 -9.66 -4.59 -12.75
CA ASP A 20 -8.97 -4.34 -14.02
C ASP A 20 -7.68 -5.14 -14.11
N VAL A 21 -6.83 -5.07 -13.08
CA VAL A 21 -5.54 -5.76 -13.09
C VAL A 21 -5.69 -7.28 -12.87
N THR A 22 -6.57 -7.70 -11.97
CA THR A 22 -6.61 -9.11 -11.52
C THR A 22 -7.57 -10.00 -12.30
N LEU A 23 -8.69 -9.46 -12.78
CA LEU A 23 -9.72 -10.24 -13.48
C LEU A 23 -9.84 -9.90 -14.95
N ARG A 24 -9.52 -8.66 -15.34
CA ARG A 24 -9.66 -8.17 -16.72
C ARG A 24 -8.31 -8.02 -17.44
N GLU A 25 -7.21 -8.40 -16.77
CA GLU A 25 -5.84 -8.41 -17.28
C GLU A 25 -5.43 -7.10 -17.97
N GLN A 26 -5.93 -5.98 -17.45
CA GLN A 26 -5.57 -4.65 -17.94
C GLN A 26 -4.17 -4.25 -17.47
N PRO A 27 -3.47 -3.40 -18.23
CA PRO A 27 -2.17 -2.88 -17.81
C PRO A 27 -2.23 -2.21 -16.43
N PHE A 28 -1.16 -2.36 -15.65
CA PHE A 28 -1.08 -1.79 -14.30
C PHE A 28 -1.04 -0.25 -14.27
N GLY A 29 -0.60 0.41 -15.35
CA GLY A 29 -0.42 1.88 -15.39
C GLY A 29 -1.63 2.70 -14.92
N PRO A 30 -2.85 2.47 -15.46
CA PRO A 30 -4.08 3.08 -14.96
C PRO A 30 -4.35 2.82 -13.47
N ALA A 31 -4.17 1.58 -13.00
CA ALA A 31 -4.37 1.22 -11.60
C ALA A 31 -3.38 1.94 -10.67
N LYS A 32 -2.10 2.05 -11.08
CA LYS A 32 -1.08 2.85 -10.38
C LYS A 32 -1.54 4.29 -10.17
N ARG A 33 -2.07 4.92 -11.22
CA ARG A 33 -2.57 6.30 -11.14
C ARG A 33 -3.79 6.39 -10.22
N ALA A 34 -4.75 5.48 -10.38
CA ALA A 34 -5.94 5.44 -9.55
C ALA A 34 -5.61 5.32 -8.05
N MET A 35 -4.61 4.51 -7.69
CA MET A 35 -4.13 4.39 -6.31
C MET A 35 -3.37 5.63 -5.84
N ALA A 36 -2.50 6.20 -6.68
CA ALA A 36 -1.74 7.42 -6.33
C ALA A 36 -2.67 8.63 -6.10
N ASP A 37 -3.63 8.87 -7.00
CA ASP A 37 -4.61 9.95 -6.88
C ASP A 37 -5.40 9.83 -5.58
N ARG A 38 -5.66 8.60 -5.13
CA ARG A 38 -6.27 8.34 -3.84
C ARG A 38 -5.28 8.59 -2.73
N ALA A 39 -4.08 8.04 -2.77
CA ALA A 39 -3.09 8.12 -1.70
C ALA A 39 -2.77 9.58 -1.32
N PHE A 40 -2.72 10.49 -2.29
CA PHE A 40 -2.20 11.85 -2.12
C PHE A 40 -3.26 12.96 -2.33
N VAL A 41 -4.53 12.72 -2.00
CA VAL A 41 -5.52 13.80 -1.94
C VAL A 41 -5.15 14.83 -0.86
N GLU A 42 -5.51 16.09 -1.08
CA GLU A 42 -5.33 17.16 -0.09
C GLU A 42 -6.00 16.79 1.24
N GLY A 43 -5.29 17.00 2.35
CA GLY A 43 -5.74 16.62 3.70
C GLY A 43 -5.73 15.11 4.00
N ALA A 44 -5.17 14.26 3.13
CA ALA A 44 -5.03 12.84 3.43
C ALA A 44 -4.16 12.58 4.68
N SER A 45 -4.65 11.73 5.58
CA SER A 45 -3.86 11.27 6.72
C SER A 45 -2.76 10.31 6.28
N ALA A 46 -1.65 10.27 7.03
CA ALA A 46 -0.54 9.34 6.78
C ALA A 46 -1.00 7.88 6.72
N ARG A 47 -1.92 7.47 7.61
CA ARG A 47 -2.54 6.14 7.60
C ARG A 47 -3.29 5.85 6.30
N ARG A 48 -4.05 6.82 5.78
CA ARG A 48 -4.79 6.64 4.54
C ARG A 48 -3.85 6.56 3.33
N THR A 49 -2.82 7.41 3.29
CA THR A 49 -1.80 7.40 2.23
C THR A 49 -1.05 6.07 2.20
N THR A 50 -0.59 5.58 3.36
CA THR A 50 0.10 4.28 3.48
C THR A 50 -0.79 3.13 3.03
N PHE A 51 -2.07 3.10 3.42
CA PHE A 51 -3.02 2.09 2.98
C PHE A 51 -3.13 1.97 1.45
N TYR A 52 -3.30 3.08 0.73
CA TYR A 52 -3.36 3.02 -0.75
C TYR A 52 -2.02 2.66 -1.39
N LEU A 53 -0.89 2.99 -0.75
CA LEU A 53 0.43 2.57 -1.22
C LEU A 53 0.66 1.06 -1.01
N GLN A 54 0.13 0.47 0.08
CA GLN A 54 0.11 -0.98 0.27
C GLN A 54 -0.70 -1.66 -0.84
N MET A 55 -1.91 -1.17 -1.12
CA MET A 55 -2.75 -1.67 -2.22
C MET A 55 -2.06 -1.55 -3.59
N GLN A 56 -1.38 -0.42 -3.85
CA GLN A 56 -0.62 -0.23 -5.08
C GLN A 56 0.56 -1.22 -5.17
N ALA A 57 1.25 -1.51 -4.06
CA ALA A 57 2.34 -2.47 -4.01
C ALA A 57 1.83 -3.89 -4.30
N GLU A 58 0.69 -4.28 -3.74
CA GLU A 58 0.04 -5.57 -4.01
C GLU A 58 -0.30 -5.74 -5.49
N LEU A 59 -0.96 -4.75 -6.10
CA LEU A 59 -1.32 -4.79 -7.52
C LEU A 59 -0.09 -4.81 -8.42
N ALA A 60 0.94 -4.04 -8.09
CA ALA A 60 2.20 -4.07 -8.82
C ALA A 60 2.87 -5.45 -8.73
N GLY A 61 2.91 -6.04 -7.53
CA GLY A 61 3.43 -7.38 -7.30
C GLY A 61 2.66 -8.46 -8.09
N PHE A 62 1.33 -8.39 -8.07
CA PHE A 62 0.46 -9.26 -8.87
C PHE A 62 0.74 -9.12 -10.37
N ALA A 63 0.87 -7.90 -10.87
CA ALA A 63 1.11 -7.62 -12.29
C ALA A 63 2.56 -7.89 -12.76
N GLY A 64 3.46 -8.33 -11.86
CA GLY A 64 4.88 -8.54 -12.19
C GLY A 64 5.70 -7.24 -12.29
N GLU A 65 5.14 -6.10 -11.86
CA GLU A 65 5.75 -4.76 -11.96
C GLU A 65 6.67 -4.49 -10.76
N HIS A 66 7.78 -5.23 -10.67
CA HIS A 66 8.67 -5.26 -9.49
C HIS A 66 9.19 -3.88 -9.07
N GLU A 67 9.64 -3.07 -10.02
CA GLU A 67 10.12 -1.71 -9.75
C GLU A 67 9.01 -0.81 -9.20
N ALA A 68 7.80 -0.91 -9.75
CA ALA A 68 6.68 -0.14 -9.25
C ALA A 68 6.22 -0.60 -7.86
N CYS A 69 6.33 -1.90 -7.57
CA CYS A 69 6.09 -2.47 -6.25
C CYS A 69 7.06 -1.88 -5.22
N LEU A 70 8.38 -1.92 -5.50
CA LEU A 70 9.40 -1.35 -4.62
C LEU A 70 9.24 0.17 -4.44
N GLN A 71 8.89 0.90 -5.49
CA GLN A 71 8.58 2.34 -5.38
C GLN A 71 7.38 2.63 -4.49
N ALA A 72 6.31 1.82 -4.58
CA ALA A 72 5.13 1.97 -3.73
C ALA A 72 5.49 1.70 -2.26
N LEU A 73 6.24 0.63 -1.99
CA LEU A 73 6.74 0.30 -0.65
C LEU A 73 7.60 1.44 -0.11
N ALA A 74 8.60 1.93 -0.85
CA ALA A 74 9.48 3.02 -0.42
C ALA A 74 8.70 4.29 -0.05
N LYS A 75 7.68 4.64 -0.84
CA LYS A 75 6.78 5.76 -0.51
C LYS A 75 5.97 5.48 0.75
N ALA A 76 5.53 4.23 0.97
CA ALA A 76 4.78 3.87 2.17
C ALA A 76 5.67 3.97 3.42
N ASP A 77 6.91 3.50 3.35
CA ASP A 77 7.90 3.61 4.42
C ASP A 77 8.16 5.08 4.80
N GLN A 78 8.39 5.95 3.82
CA GLN A 78 8.53 7.40 4.03
C GLN A 78 7.30 8.06 4.67
N ARG A 79 6.12 7.42 4.58
CA ARG A 79 4.86 7.89 5.17
C ARG A 79 4.52 7.20 6.49
N GLY A 80 5.44 6.41 7.03
CA GLY A 80 5.28 5.76 8.33
C GLY A 80 4.53 4.44 8.29
N LEU A 81 4.67 3.64 7.23
CA LEU A 81 4.09 2.29 7.12
C LEU A 81 4.43 1.42 8.35
N LEU A 82 3.46 1.08 9.19
CA LEU A 82 3.67 0.32 10.43
C LEU A 82 3.37 -1.19 10.33
N ASP A 83 2.64 -1.60 9.30
CA ASP A 83 2.11 -2.96 9.19
C ASP A 83 3.18 -3.97 8.77
N ILE A 84 4.00 -4.38 9.74
CA ILE A 84 5.09 -5.35 9.56
C ILE A 84 4.56 -6.75 9.22
N VAL A 85 3.41 -7.14 9.78
CA VAL A 85 2.80 -8.45 9.53
C VAL A 85 2.37 -8.58 8.07
N TRP A 86 1.69 -7.55 7.54
CA TRP A 86 1.38 -7.50 6.10
C TRP A 86 2.64 -7.57 5.25
N LEU A 87 3.66 -6.77 5.59
CA LEU A 87 4.92 -6.75 4.83
C LEU A 87 5.59 -8.13 4.82
N ASP A 88 5.52 -8.88 5.92
CA ASP A 88 6.14 -10.20 6.08
C ASP A 88 5.36 -11.36 5.47
N HIS A 89 4.04 -11.24 5.37
CA HIS A 89 3.19 -12.37 4.98
C HIS A 89 2.39 -12.16 3.69
N CYS A 90 2.38 -10.94 3.12
CA CYS A 90 1.70 -10.72 1.84
C CYS A 90 2.37 -11.52 0.70
N PRO A 91 1.67 -12.48 0.06
CA PRO A 91 2.26 -13.33 -0.98
C PRO A 91 2.54 -12.55 -2.27
N LEU A 92 1.81 -11.45 -2.52
CA LEU A 92 2.00 -10.62 -3.71
C LEU A 92 3.34 -9.86 -3.70
N LEU A 93 4.00 -9.77 -2.54
CA LEU A 93 5.33 -9.16 -2.42
C LEU A 93 6.47 -10.18 -2.62
N GLN A 94 6.16 -11.47 -2.82
CA GLN A 94 7.15 -12.55 -2.83
C GLN A 94 8.31 -12.29 -3.81
N SER A 95 8.00 -11.79 -5.01
CA SER A 95 9.00 -11.54 -6.05
C SER A 95 10.03 -10.47 -5.69
N VAL A 96 9.71 -9.55 -4.77
CA VAL A 96 10.61 -8.46 -4.36
C VAL A 96 11.30 -8.72 -3.01
N ARG A 97 10.90 -9.75 -2.23
CA ARG A 97 11.44 -10.03 -0.89
C ARG A 97 12.96 -10.26 -0.86
N GLY A 98 13.50 -10.87 -1.92
CA GLY A 98 14.94 -11.16 -2.02
C GLY A 98 15.81 -9.92 -2.23
N THR A 99 15.22 -8.81 -2.66
CA THR A 99 15.96 -7.59 -3.04
C THR A 99 16.53 -6.88 -1.82
N GLN A 100 17.67 -6.22 -2.01
CA GLN A 100 18.28 -5.41 -0.94
C GLN A 100 17.36 -4.26 -0.53
N THR A 101 16.68 -3.63 -1.49
CA THR A 101 15.71 -2.56 -1.26
C THR A 101 14.60 -2.99 -0.30
N PHE A 102 14.02 -4.17 -0.53
CA PHE A 102 12.97 -4.70 0.36
C PHE A 102 13.50 -4.95 1.76
N LYS A 103 14.68 -5.57 1.90
CA LYS A 103 15.29 -5.86 3.22
C LYS A 103 15.55 -4.59 4.03
N THR A 104 16.11 -3.56 3.40
CA THR A 104 16.35 -2.26 4.04
C THR A 104 15.05 -1.63 4.52
N LEU A 105 14.02 -1.61 3.66
CA LEU A 105 12.71 -1.08 4.00
C LEU A 105 12.03 -1.85 5.12
N ARG A 106 12.09 -3.18 5.08
CA ARG A 106 11.53 -4.04 6.12
C ARG A 106 12.15 -3.74 7.48
N ASN A 107 13.47 -3.53 7.54
CA ASN A 107 14.13 -3.15 8.79
C ASN A 107 13.61 -1.82 9.35
N SER A 108 13.43 -0.81 8.50
CA SER A 108 12.83 0.48 8.89
C SER A 108 11.41 0.30 9.47
N VAL A 109 10.57 -0.49 8.79
CA VAL A 109 9.20 -0.80 9.25
C VAL A 109 9.20 -1.57 10.57
N TYR A 110 10.10 -2.57 10.72
CA TYR A 110 10.25 -3.35 11.94
C TYR A 110 10.60 -2.46 13.14
N MET A 111 11.61 -1.61 13.03
CA MET A 111 12.01 -0.71 14.13
C MET A 111 10.86 0.21 14.56
N ARG A 112 10.05 0.69 13.61
CA ARG A 112 8.87 1.52 13.91
C ARG A 112 7.77 0.71 14.58
N ALA A 113 7.52 -0.52 14.15
CA ALA A 113 6.52 -1.40 14.78
C ALA A 113 6.95 -1.81 16.20
N GLU A 114 8.22 -2.17 16.39
CA GLU A 114 8.80 -2.52 17.69
C GLU A 114 8.70 -1.36 18.68
N GLY A 115 9.01 -0.13 18.25
CA GLY A 115 8.83 1.06 19.09
C GLY A 115 7.38 1.28 19.57
N VAL A 116 6.38 0.96 18.75
CA VAL A 116 4.96 1.01 19.15
C VAL A 116 4.64 -0.11 20.14
N TYR A 117 5.16 -1.33 19.90
CA TYR A 117 4.96 -2.45 20.80
C TYR A 117 5.52 -2.15 22.20
N GLU A 118 6.77 -1.70 22.28
CA GLU A 118 7.42 -1.34 23.54
C GLU A 118 6.64 -0.25 24.29
N ALA A 119 6.17 0.79 23.57
CA ALA A 119 5.41 1.87 24.19
C ALA A 119 4.04 1.45 24.74
N LEU A 120 3.44 0.38 24.20
CA LEU A 120 2.12 -0.09 24.61
C LEU A 120 2.17 -1.26 25.60
N TRP A 121 3.23 -2.06 25.56
CA TRP A 121 3.26 -3.37 26.23
C TRP A 121 4.46 -3.58 27.17
N SER A 122 5.45 -2.68 27.14
CA SER A 122 6.63 -2.70 28.03
C SER A 122 6.65 -1.57 29.06
N ALA A 123 5.51 -0.89 29.25
CA ALA A 123 5.26 0.10 30.31
C ALA A 123 4.40 -0.52 31.43
#